data_AF-A0A7K4B2Z4-F1
#
_entry.id   AF-A0A7K4B2Z4-F1
#
_cell.length_a   1.000
_cell.length_b   1.000
_cell.length_c   1.000
_cell.angle_alpha   90.00
_cell.angle_beta   90.00
_cell.angle_gamma   90.00
#
_symmetry.space_group_name_H-M   'P 1'
#
loop_
_entity.id
_entity.type
_entity.pdbx_description
1 polymer ?
#
loop_
_entity_poly.entity_id
_entity_poly.type
_entity_poly.pdbx_seq_one_letter_code
_entity_poly.pdbx_strand_id
1 'polypeptide(L)'
;IYPPPRSFIPYDWDDVLNPQTGLYHGCDCIYAIRPVEEMVQPLVRLAGSVNADLVIYHLGFEGTDRPAPLPGCEVPLHLYVKN
;
A
#
# COMPACT_ATOMS: atom_id res chain seq x y z
N ILE A 1 5.27 16.78 1.94
CA ILE A 1 5.01 17.13 0.52
C ILE A 1 3.55 17.55 0.49
N TYR A 2 3.22 18.80 0.14
CA TYR A 2 1.82 19.19 0.01
C TYR A 2 1.32 18.80 -1.38
N PRO A 3 0.06 18.34 -1.50
CA PRO A 3 -0.51 18.04 -2.81
C PRO A 3 -0.54 19.33 -3.64
N PRO A 4 -0.35 19.23 -4.97
CA PRO A 4 -0.45 20.40 -5.83
C PRO A 4 -1.82 21.08 -5.65
N PRO A 5 -1.89 22.42 -5.60
CA PRO A 5 -3.15 23.13 -5.49
C PRO A 5 -4.10 22.71 -6.62
N ARG A 6 -5.35 22.35 -6.30
CA ARG A 6 -6.41 21.85 -7.22
C ARG A 6 -6.27 20.40 -7.71
N SER A 7 -5.58 19.55 -6.96
CA SER A 7 -5.75 18.11 -7.07
C SER A 7 -7.20 17.72 -6.74
N PHE A 8 -7.90 17.03 -7.65
CA PHE A 8 -9.17 16.35 -7.34
C PHE A 8 -8.97 15.02 -6.59
N ILE A 9 -7.71 14.64 -6.37
CA ILE A 9 -7.34 13.44 -5.62
C ILE A 9 -7.23 13.85 -4.14
N PRO A 10 -8.03 13.24 -3.25
CA PRO A 10 -7.88 13.42 -1.81
C PRO A 10 -6.44 13.14 -1.36
N TYR A 11 -5.98 13.90 -0.37
CA TYR A 11 -4.66 13.73 0.21
C TYR A 11 -4.75 13.97 1.70
N ASP A 12 -4.33 12.97 2.46
CA ASP A 12 -4.34 12.98 3.91
C ASP A 12 -2.97 12.57 4.45
N TRP A 13 -2.67 13.06 5.65
CA TRP A 13 -1.53 12.60 6.43
C TRP A 13 -2.03 11.52 7.38
N ASP A 14 -1.39 10.35 7.34
CA ASP A 14 -1.72 9.26 8.25
C ASP A 14 -0.45 8.56 8.75
N ASP A 15 -0.56 7.88 9.89
CA ASP A 15 0.49 7.05 10.47
C ASP A 15 0.21 5.58 10.14
N VAL A 16 1.00 4.98 9.26
CA VAL A 16 0.83 3.59 8.84
C VAL A 16 0.97 2.59 9.99
N LEU A 17 1.65 2.94 11.10
CA LEU A 17 1.76 2.09 12.28
C LEU A 17 0.49 2.10 13.14
N ASN A 18 -0.30 3.16 13.05
CA ASN A 18 -1.57 3.33 13.74
C ASN A 18 -2.60 4.04 12.83
N PRO A 19 -3.02 3.39 11.73
CA PRO A 19 -3.74 4.04 10.65
C PRO A 19 -5.17 4.39 11.05
N GLN A 20 -5.66 5.50 10.53
CA GLN A 20 -7.06 5.89 10.64
C GLN A 20 -7.89 5.10 9.63
N THR A 21 -8.41 3.94 10.03
CA THR A 21 -9.15 3.01 9.14
C THR A 21 -10.31 3.66 8.37
N GLY A 22 -10.93 4.71 8.92
CA GLY A 22 -11.97 5.49 8.24
C GLY A 22 -11.52 6.13 6.91
N LEU A 23 -10.23 6.40 6.75
CA LEU A 23 -9.66 6.92 5.50
C LEU A 23 -9.62 5.88 4.38
N TYR A 24 -9.65 4.59 4.73
CA TYR A 24 -9.49 3.46 3.80
C TYR A 24 -10.79 2.63 3.64
N HIS A 25 -11.87 3.03 4.28
CA HIS A 25 -13.11 2.28 4.27
C HIS A 25 -13.77 2.30 2.88
N GLY A 26 -14.12 1.11 2.37
CA GLY A 26 -14.74 0.95 1.06
C GLY A 26 -13.77 1.00 -0.11
N CYS A 27 -12.45 1.04 0.15
CA CYS A 27 -11.44 0.86 -0.89
C CYS A 27 -11.35 -0.61 -1.29
N ASP A 28 -11.31 -0.89 -2.59
CA ASP A 28 -11.08 -2.25 -3.11
C ASP A 28 -9.58 -2.64 -3.02
N CYS A 29 -8.68 -1.66 -3.06
CA CYS A 29 -7.24 -1.87 -3.10
C CYS A 29 -6.48 -0.76 -2.40
N ILE A 30 -5.45 -1.13 -1.65
CA ILE A 30 -4.40 -0.26 -1.12
C ILE A 30 -3.14 -0.48 -1.96
N TYR A 31 -2.59 0.61 -2.50
CA TYR A 31 -1.36 0.59 -3.28
C TYR A 31 -0.26 1.37 -2.54
N ALA A 32 0.84 0.70 -2.21
CA ALA A 32 1.98 1.31 -1.52
C ALA A 32 3.19 1.44 -2.46
N ILE A 33 3.67 2.66 -2.61
CA ILE A 33 4.84 2.99 -3.43
C ILE A 33 6.05 3.11 -2.52
N ARG A 34 7.00 2.20 -2.67
CA ARG A 34 8.30 2.20 -1.99
C ARG A 34 8.20 2.39 -0.48
N PRO A 35 7.31 1.66 0.24
CA PRO A 35 7.34 1.67 1.69
C PRO A 35 8.66 1.08 2.18
N VAL A 36 9.17 1.56 3.31
CA VAL A 36 10.30 0.88 3.97
C VAL A 36 9.84 -0.45 4.56
N GLU A 37 10.76 -1.38 4.78
CA GLU A 37 10.45 -2.77 5.18
C GLU A 37 9.56 -2.86 6.43
N GLU A 38 9.81 -2.01 7.43
CA GLU A 38 9.06 -1.97 8.68
C GLU A 38 7.58 -1.57 8.50
N MET A 39 7.24 -0.92 7.38
CA MET A 39 5.86 -0.50 7.07
C MET A 39 5.04 -1.61 6.41
N VAL A 40 5.66 -2.69 5.89
CA VAL A 40 4.97 -3.74 5.14
C VAL A 40 3.94 -4.48 5.98
N GLN A 41 4.31 -4.95 7.18
CA GLN A 41 3.39 -5.68 8.06
C GLN A 41 2.22 -4.81 8.57
N PRO A 42 2.42 -3.55 8.98
CA PRO A 42 1.33 -2.61 9.22
C PRO A 42 0.38 -2.45 8.03
N LEU A 43 0.90 -2.33 6.80
CA LEU A 43 0.07 -2.26 5.59
C LEU A 43 -0.77 -3.52 5.36
N VAL A 44 -0.17 -4.71 5.57
CA VAL A 44 -0.88 -6.00 5.48
C VAL A 44 -2.04 -6.04 6.48
N ARG A 45 -1.82 -5.60 7.73
CA ARG A 45 -2.87 -5.52 8.75
C ARG A 45 -3.96 -4.52 8.38
N LEU A 46 -3.59 -3.35 7.88
CA LEU A 46 -4.54 -2.33 7.44
C LEU A 46 -5.44 -2.88 6.32
N ALA A 47 -4.87 -3.42 5.25
CA ALA A 47 -5.60 -3.98 4.12
C ALA A 47 -6.57 -5.09 4.56
N GLY A 48 -6.12 -6.01 5.43
CA GLY A 48 -6.99 -7.02 6.03
C GLY A 48 -8.12 -6.42 6.88
N SER A 49 -7.88 -5.33 7.62
CA SER A 49 -8.89 -4.70 8.48
C SER A 49 -10.01 -4.00 7.71
N VAL A 50 -9.74 -3.57 6.47
CA VAL A 50 -10.73 -2.88 5.61
C VAL A 50 -11.21 -3.74 4.43
N ASN A 51 -10.83 -5.03 4.40
CA ASN A 51 -11.15 -5.96 3.32
C ASN A 51 -10.75 -5.46 1.92
N ALA A 52 -9.53 -4.90 1.82
CA ALA A 52 -8.96 -4.41 0.57
C ALA A 52 -7.77 -5.27 0.13
N ASP A 53 -7.53 -5.36 -1.17
CA ASP A 53 -6.29 -5.91 -1.69
C ASP A 53 -5.09 -5.05 -1.28
N LEU A 54 -3.90 -5.64 -1.20
CA LEU A 54 -2.66 -4.89 -0.96
C LEU A 54 -1.64 -5.18 -2.06
N VAL A 55 -1.30 -4.14 -2.82
CA VAL A 55 -0.24 -4.18 -3.83
C VAL A 55 0.91 -3.27 -3.40
N ILE A 56 2.14 -3.77 -3.46
CA ILE A 56 3.34 -3.03 -3.10
C ILE A 56 4.30 -2.96 -4.30
N TYR A 57 4.79 -1.76 -4.59
CA TYR A 57 5.95 -1.53 -5.46
C TYR A 57 7.18 -1.22 -4.61
N HIS A 58 8.17 -2.11 -4.59
CA HIS A 58 9.34 -2.01 -3.69
C HIS A 58 10.46 -1.09 -4.21
N LEU A 59 11.36 -0.67 -3.31
CA LEU A 59 12.60 0.05 -3.64
C LEU A 59 13.61 -0.79 -4.45
N GLY A 60 13.44 -2.12 -4.47
CA GLY A 60 14.23 -3.07 -5.26
C GLY A 60 14.97 -4.12 -4.43
N PHE A 61 15.50 -3.74 -3.26
CA PHE A 61 16.45 -4.56 -2.48
C PHE A 61 15.95 -4.97 -1.08
N GLU A 62 14.74 -4.59 -0.69
CA GLU A 62 14.18 -4.87 0.65
C GLU A 62 13.53 -6.25 0.71
N GLY A 63 13.84 -6.99 1.78
CA GLY A 63 13.26 -8.27 2.18
C GLY A 63 13.55 -9.46 1.26
N THR A 64 13.92 -10.61 1.85
CA THR A 64 13.98 -11.91 1.13
C THR A 64 12.62 -12.59 1.04
N ASP A 65 11.64 -12.18 1.83
CA ASP A 65 10.32 -12.80 1.95
C ASP A 65 9.23 -11.90 1.36
N ARG A 66 9.19 -11.85 0.03
CA ARG A 66 8.16 -11.12 -0.72
C ARG A 66 7.48 -12.03 -1.74
N PRO A 67 6.17 -11.82 -2.01
CA PRO A 67 5.46 -12.55 -3.06
C PRO A 67 6.15 -12.43 -4.42
N ALA A 68 5.87 -13.35 -5.34
CA ALA A 68 6.30 -13.18 -6.72
C ALA A 68 5.68 -11.91 -7.34
N PRO A 69 6.39 -11.22 -8.24
CA PRO A 69 5.81 -10.10 -8.98
C PRO A 69 4.56 -10.52 -9.76
N LEU A 70 3.58 -9.62 -9.85
CA LEU A 70 2.40 -9.78 -10.67
C LEU A 70 2.80 -9.91 -12.16
N PRO A 71 2.30 -10.93 -12.87
CA PRO A 71 2.61 -11.09 -14.28
C PRO A 71 1.99 -9.95 -15.11
N GLY A 72 2.66 -9.57 -16.19
CA GLY A 72 2.15 -8.57 -17.14
C GLY A 72 2.33 -7.10 -16.71
N CYS A 73 3.01 -6.82 -15.60
CA CYS A 73 3.39 -5.47 -15.20
C CYS A 73 4.85 -5.18 -15.60
N GLU A 74 5.11 -4.04 -16.24
CA GLU A 74 6.48 -3.59 -16.52
C GLU A 74 7.26 -3.30 -15.24
N VAL A 75 6.56 -2.82 -14.20
CA VAL A 75 7.11 -2.62 -12.86
C VAL A 75 6.82 -3.85 -11.98
N PRO A 76 7.77 -4.30 -11.15
CA PRO A 76 7.57 -5.44 -10.26
C PRO A 76 6.64 -5.06 -9.12
N LEU A 77 5.33 -5.28 -9.33
CA LEU A 77 4.29 -5.13 -8.31
C LEU A 77 4.11 -6.45 -7.57
N HIS A 78 3.95 -6.39 -6.25
CA HIS A 78 3.82 -7.58 -5.40
C HIS A 78 2.47 -7.54 -4.69
N LEU A 79 1.66 -8.59 -4.85
CA LEU A 79 0.37 -8.73 -4.18
C LEU A 79 0.55 -9.45 -2.83
N TYR A 80 0.29 -8.74 -1.74
CA TYR A 80 0.46 -9.24 -0.37
C TYR A 80 -0.85 -9.72 0.25
N VAL A 81 -1.96 -9.07 -0.07
CA VAL A 81 -3.30 -9.42 0.42
C VAL A 81 -4.23 -9.49 -0.79
N LYS A 82 -5.05 -10.54 -0.84
CA LYS A 82 -6.13 -10.71 -1.80
C LYS A 82 -7.42 -11.00 -1.04
N ASN A 83 -8.40 -10.10 -1.15
CA ASN A 83 -9.70 -10.19 -0.47
C ASN A 83 -10.87 -10.35 -1.44
#